data_AF-A0A182Q0Q6-F1
#
_entry.id   AF-A0A182Q0Q6-F1
#
_cell.length_a   1.000
_cell.length_b   1.000
_cell.length_c   1.000
_cell.angle_alpha   90.00
_cell.angle_beta   90.00
_cell.angle_gamma   90.00
#
_symmetry.space_group_name_H-M   'P 1'
#
loop_
_entity.id
_entity.type
_entity.pdbx_description
1 polymer ?
#
loop_
_entity_poly.entity_id
_entity_poly.type
_entity_poly.pdbx_seq_one_letter_code
_entity_poly.pdbx_strand_id
1 'polypeptide(L)'
;LTASVRATHSIVEPCAKQNERPEKQANTMALPSYLDFSANIRTHAAFVGVLLALDAIITLLLSAVWNIKAENLPDEFKHIANLRQVLLILGIGEALFATLYWVGFLKRVRWCLTIVVGFLAVVLTLQFIGLLGALLQLNIASACMVLIVLAVNGYVLLVTLQLRKANSIVTVPQEAFKA
;
A
#
# COMPACT_ATOMS: atom_id res chain seq x y z
N LEU A 1 65.28 -32.73 36.79
CA LEU A 1 65.39 -31.72 37.87
C LEU A 1 65.79 -30.42 37.19
N THR A 2 65.07 -29.30 37.23
CA THR A 2 64.34 -28.70 38.34
C THR A 2 63.33 -27.71 37.75
N ALA A 3 62.11 -27.70 38.28
CA ALA A 3 61.14 -26.65 38.03
C ALA A 3 61.57 -25.35 38.74
N SER A 4 61.27 -24.19 38.15
CA SER A 4 60.99 -22.98 38.93
C SER A 4 59.96 -22.13 38.19
N VAL A 5 58.83 -21.97 38.86
CA VAL A 5 57.61 -21.27 38.48
C VAL A 5 57.59 -19.93 39.22
N ARG A 6 57.29 -18.82 38.54
CA ARG A 6 56.46 -17.68 39.03
C ARG A 6 56.21 -16.67 37.90
N ALA A 7 55.02 -16.63 37.31
CA ALA A 7 53.91 -15.67 37.54
C ALA A 7 54.25 -14.23 37.08
N THR A 8 53.43 -13.45 36.38
CA THR A 8 51.99 -13.17 36.54
C THR A 8 51.52 -12.22 35.40
N HIS A 9 50.20 -12.08 35.21
CA HIS A 9 49.40 -11.13 34.37
C HIS A 9 48.75 -11.77 33.12
N SER A 10 47.46 -12.15 33.17
CA SER A 10 46.23 -11.31 33.15
C SER A 10 45.97 -10.74 31.74
N ILE A 11 45.17 -11.41 30.90
CA ILE A 11 43.74 -11.12 30.60
C ILE A 11 43.55 -10.08 29.46
N VAL A 12 42.85 -10.53 28.39
CA VAL A 12 41.97 -9.79 27.44
C VAL A 12 42.56 -9.13 26.16
N GLU A 13 42.28 -9.75 25.00
CA GLU A 13 41.99 -9.08 23.70
C GLU A 13 40.65 -8.30 23.79
N PRO A 14 40.25 -7.37 22.88
CA PRO A 14 40.85 -6.93 21.60
C PRO A 14 40.87 -5.37 21.42
N CYS A 15 41.52 -4.85 20.37
CA CYS A 15 41.32 -3.45 19.95
C CYS A 15 41.06 -3.38 18.43
N ALA A 16 39.78 -3.41 18.08
CA ALA A 16 39.27 -3.07 16.76
C ALA A 16 39.39 -1.55 16.56
N LYS A 17 40.14 -1.13 15.55
CA LYS A 17 40.15 0.27 15.09
C LYS A 17 38.95 0.51 14.18
N GLN A 18 37.88 1.07 14.75
CA GLN A 18 36.74 1.60 14.03
C GLN A 18 37.06 3.04 13.61
N ASN A 19 37.20 3.26 12.31
CA ASN A 19 37.51 4.55 11.71
C ASN A 19 36.21 5.35 11.55
N GLU A 20 35.94 6.27 12.48
CA GLU A 20 34.76 7.13 12.45
C GLU A 20 34.88 8.19 11.34
N ARG A 21 33.98 8.11 10.35
CA ARG A 21 33.66 9.21 9.43
C ARG A 21 32.26 9.69 9.82
N PRO A 22 32.05 10.97 10.19
CA PRO A 22 30.71 11.44 10.52
C PRO A 22 29.96 11.67 9.20
N GLU A 23 29.29 10.64 8.70
CA GLU A 23 28.25 10.84 7.70
C GLU A 23 27.08 11.55 8.38
N LYS A 24 26.88 12.79 7.92
CA LYS A 24 25.79 13.69 8.23
C LYS A 24 24.47 12.94 8.04
N GLN A 25 23.96 12.37 9.12
CA GLN A 25 22.72 11.61 9.17
C GLN A 25 21.58 12.60 8.95
N ALA A 26 21.22 12.79 7.67
CA ALA A 26 19.95 13.38 7.33
C ALA A 26 18.89 12.46 7.95
N ASN A 27 18.13 12.99 8.91
CA ASN A 27 16.96 12.35 9.48
C ASN A 27 15.89 12.19 8.39
N THR A 28 16.10 11.28 7.44
CA THR A 28 15.00 10.62 6.75
C THR A 28 14.27 9.84 7.83
N MET A 29 13.01 10.19 8.10
CA MET A 29 12.08 9.32 8.81
C MET A 29 12.04 8.00 8.05
N ALA A 30 12.93 7.08 8.43
CA ALA A 30 12.99 5.75 7.87
C ALA A 30 11.72 5.05 8.31
N LEU A 31 10.96 4.53 7.33
CA LEU A 31 9.82 3.68 7.67
C LEU A 31 10.35 2.53 8.54
N PRO A 32 9.57 2.09 9.54
CA PRO A 32 9.92 0.92 10.32
C PRO A 32 10.27 -0.25 9.39
N SER A 33 11.29 -1.03 9.73
CA SER A 33 11.81 -2.10 8.86
C SER A 33 10.76 -3.12 8.41
N TYR A 34 9.70 -3.32 9.20
CA TYR A 34 8.57 -4.19 8.85
C TYR A 34 7.60 -3.58 7.80
N LEU A 35 7.63 -2.27 7.60
CA LEU A 35 6.86 -1.58 6.56
C LEU A 35 7.72 -1.29 5.33
N ASP A 36 9.00 -1.63 5.32
CA ASP A 36 9.87 -1.38 4.18
C ASP A 36 9.83 -2.55 3.19
N PHE A 37 9.11 -2.38 2.08
CA PHE A 37 9.05 -3.37 1.01
C PHE A 37 10.10 -3.12 -0.07
N SER A 38 11.06 -2.21 0.14
CA SER A 38 12.04 -1.78 -0.86
C SER A 38 12.79 -2.94 -1.54
N ALA A 39 13.18 -3.97 -0.78
CA ALA A 39 13.90 -5.13 -1.29
C ALA A 39 13.10 -5.94 -2.34
N ASN A 40 11.76 -5.94 -2.26
CA ASN A 40 10.90 -6.70 -3.17
C ASN A 40 9.71 -5.87 -3.69
N ILE A 41 9.89 -4.54 -3.80
CA ILE A 41 8.76 -3.61 -4.02
C ILE A 41 7.97 -3.92 -5.30
N ARG A 42 8.62 -4.52 -6.31
CA ARG A 42 7.95 -4.90 -7.55
C ARG A 42 6.96 -6.04 -7.38
N THR A 43 7.23 -7.03 -6.51
CA THR A 43 6.30 -8.15 -6.29
C THR A 43 5.10 -7.68 -5.47
N HIS A 44 5.33 -6.87 -4.43
CA HIS A 44 4.27 -6.26 -3.64
C HIS A 44 3.40 -5.34 -4.51
N ALA A 45 4.01 -4.54 -5.39
CA ALA A 45 3.29 -3.72 -6.34
C ALA A 45 2.48 -4.54 -7.36
N ALA A 46 3.05 -5.62 -7.91
CA ALA A 46 2.31 -6.52 -8.79
C ALA A 46 1.10 -7.14 -8.05
N PHE A 47 1.29 -7.56 -6.80
CA PHE A 47 0.22 -8.08 -5.95
C PHE A 47 -0.88 -7.04 -5.70
N VAL A 48 -0.52 -5.79 -5.41
CA VAL A 48 -1.48 -4.69 -5.29
C VAL A 48 -2.25 -4.46 -6.59
N GLY A 49 -1.59 -4.52 -7.74
CA GLY A 49 -2.25 -4.44 -9.04
C GLY A 49 -3.26 -5.57 -9.26
N VAL A 50 -2.96 -6.77 -8.77
CA VAL A 50 -3.89 -7.92 -8.79
C VAL A 50 -5.06 -7.68 -7.84
N LEU A 51 -4.83 -7.16 -6.63
CA LEU A 51 -5.91 -6.84 -5.69
C LEU A 51 -6.90 -5.83 -6.29
N LEU A 52 -6.39 -4.75 -6.89
CA LEU A 52 -7.23 -3.72 -7.53
C LEU A 52 -8.02 -4.30 -8.72
N ALA A 53 -7.41 -5.18 -9.51
CA ALA A 53 -8.10 -5.83 -10.62
C ALA A 53 -9.18 -6.80 -10.14
N LEU A 54 -8.90 -7.57 -9.08
CA LEU A 54 -9.85 -8.49 -8.48
C LEU A 54 -11.06 -7.75 -7.89
N ASP A 55 -10.80 -6.64 -7.19
CA ASP A 55 -11.84 -5.76 -6.64
C ASP A 55 -12.77 -5.26 -7.75
N ALA A 56 -12.20 -4.69 -8.83
CA ALA A 56 -12.97 -4.24 -9.99
C ALA A 56 -13.78 -5.37 -10.65
N ILE A 57 -13.20 -6.57 -10.79
CA ILE A 57 -13.90 -7.74 -11.35
C ILE A 57 -15.07 -8.14 -10.45
N ILE A 58 -14.87 -8.20 -9.13
CA ILE A 58 -15.92 -8.55 -8.18
C ILE A 58 -17.05 -7.52 -8.23
N THR A 59 -16.74 -6.22 -8.22
CA THR A 59 -17.74 -5.14 -8.31
C THR A 59 -18.53 -5.22 -9.60
N LEU A 60 -17.86 -5.44 -10.74
CA LEU A 60 -18.53 -5.61 -12.04
C LEU A 60 -19.38 -6.89 -12.09
N LEU A 61 -18.90 -8.01 -11.54
CA LEU A 61 -19.65 -9.26 -11.46
C LEU A 61 -20.88 -9.10 -10.57
N LEU A 62 -20.76 -8.48 -9.39
CA LEU A 62 -21.90 -8.17 -8.53
C LEU A 62 -22.94 -7.37 -9.32
N SER A 63 -22.48 -6.36 -10.05
CA SER A 63 -23.36 -5.51 -10.83
C SER A 63 -24.00 -6.21 -12.05
N ALA A 64 -23.33 -7.21 -12.62
CA ALA A 64 -23.82 -8.01 -13.73
C ALA A 64 -24.82 -9.09 -13.27
N VAL A 65 -24.53 -9.74 -12.14
CA VAL A 65 -25.39 -10.74 -11.50
C VAL A 65 -26.64 -10.09 -10.88
N TRP A 66 -26.59 -8.79 -10.58
CA TRP A 66 -27.75 -8.00 -10.16
C TRP A 66 -28.75 -7.79 -11.31
N ASN A 67 -29.38 -8.89 -11.76
CA ASN A 67 -30.35 -8.94 -12.83
C ASN A 67 -31.78 -8.84 -12.29
N ILE A 68 -32.01 -7.89 -11.41
CA ILE A 68 -33.34 -7.58 -10.92
C ILE A 68 -33.99 -6.64 -11.96
N LYS A 69 -34.89 -7.17 -12.78
CA LYS A 69 -35.71 -6.36 -13.70
C LYS A 69 -36.60 -5.43 -12.89
N ALA A 70 -36.41 -4.12 -13.06
CA ALA A 70 -37.22 -3.07 -12.42
C ALA A 70 -38.73 -3.23 -12.70
N GLU A 71 -39.08 -3.99 -13.74
CA GLU A 71 -40.43 -4.30 -14.20
C GLU A 71 -41.21 -5.20 -13.22
N ASN A 72 -40.51 -5.95 -12.34
CA ASN A 72 -41.11 -6.88 -11.38
C ASN A 72 -41.09 -6.38 -9.94
N LEU A 73 -40.62 -5.15 -9.70
CA LEU A 73 -40.47 -4.61 -8.35
C LEU A 73 -41.53 -3.55 -8.04
N PRO A 74 -42.11 -3.57 -6.82
CA PRO A 74 -42.94 -2.48 -6.31
C PRO A 74 -42.23 -1.12 -6.48
N ASP A 75 -42.99 -0.05 -6.73
CA ASP A 75 -42.44 1.30 -6.93
C ASP A 75 -41.52 1.78 -5.78
N GLU A 76 -41.71 1.25 -4.56
CA GLU A 76 -40.86 1.52 -3.39
C GLU A 76 -39.41 1.03 -3.56
N PHE A 77 -39.16 0.07 -4.46
CA PHE A 77 -37.83 -0.48 -4.71
C PHE A 77 -37.18 0.04 -5.99
N LYS A 78 -37.73 1.08 -6.63
CA LYS A 78 -37.03 1.79 -7.73
C LYS A 78 -35.64 2.29 -7.31
N HIS A 79 -35.44 2.60 -6.03
CA HIS A 79 -34.12 2.94 -5.48
C HIS A 79 -33.09 1.81 -5.67
N ILE A 80 -33.53 0.54 -5.64
CA ILE A 80 -32.67 -0.64 -5.86
C ILE A 80 -32.23 -0.73 -7.32
N ALA A 81 -33.06 -0.32 -8.27
CA ALA A 81 -32.66 -0.23 -9.68
C ALA A 81 -31.55 0.82 -9.88
N ASN A 82 -31.61 1.94 -9.14
CA ASN A 82 -30.55 2.96 -9.15
C ASN A 82 -29.25 2.44 -8.50
N LEU A 83 -29.33 1.61 -7.46
CA LEU A 83 -28.15 0.98 -6.85
C LEU A 83 -27.35 0.16 -7.86
N ARG A 84 -28.00 -0.53 -8.79
CA ARG A 84 -27.31 -1.23 -9.89
C ARG A 84 -26.52 -0.26 -10.77
N GLN A 85 -27.10 0.88 -11.15
CA GLN A 85 -26.40 1.87 -11.96
C GLN A 85 -25.20 2.45 -11.20
N VAL A 86 -25.36 2.72 -9.90
CA VAL A 86 -24.28 3.17 -9.03
C VAL A 86 -23.16 2.13 -8.96
N LEU A 87 -23.50 0.84 -8.78
CA LEU A 87 -22.53 -0.27 -8.79
C LEU A 87 -21.80 -0.42 -10.12
N LEU A 88 -22.51 -0.26 -11.26
CA LEU A 88 -21.89 -0.28 -12.58
C LEU A 88 -20.88 0.87 -12.73
N ILE A 89 -21.28 2.09 -12.38
CA ILE A 89 -20.41 3.28 -12.49
C ILE A 89 -19.20 3.11 -11.58
N LEU A 90 -19.39 2.61 -10.36
CA LEU A 90 -18.32 2.33 -9.41
C LEU A 90 -17.34 1.28 -9.96
N GLY A 91 -17.85 0.15 -10.45
CA GLY A 91 -17.02 -0.93 -11.01
C GLY A 91 -16.26 -0.51 -12.28
N ILE A 92 -16.88 0.31 -13.15
CA ILE A 92 -16.18 0.91 -14.30
C ILE A 92 -15.07 1.84 -13.81
N GLY A 93 -15.34 2.67 -12.79
CA GLY A 93 -14.35 3.53 -12.17
C GLY A 93 -13.15 2.73 -11.61
N GLU A 94 -13.42 1.68 -10.84
CA GLU A 94 -12.39 0.79 -10.29
C GLU A 94 -11.56 0.11 -11.39
N ALA A 95 -12.20 -0.36 -12.47
CA ALA A 95 -11.49 -0.93 -13.61
C ALA A 95 -10.57 0.09 -14.30
N LEU A 96 -11.01 1.35 -14.44
CA LEU A 96 -10.17 2.44 -14.93
C LEU A 96 -8.99 2.72 -14.00
N PHE A 97 -9.20 2.73 -12.68
CA PHE A 97 -8.11 2.90 -11.73
C PHE A 97 -7.12 1.72 -11.72
N ALA A 98 -7.61 0.48 -11.84
CA ALA A 98 -6.77 -0.71 -11.94
C ALA A 98 -5.91 -0.67 -13.21
N THR A 99 -6.48 -0.26 -14.35
CA THR A 99 -5.71 -0.10 -15.60
C THR A 99 -4.70 1.03 -15.51
N LEU A 100 -5.06 2.19 -14.95
CA LEU A 100 -4.14 3.30 -14.70
C LEU A 100 -2.99 2.89 -13.76
N TYR A 101 -3.28 2.09 -12.73
CA TYR A 101 -2.26 1.54 -11.84
C TYR A 101 -1.30 0.63 -12.62
N TRP A 102 -1.81 -0.30 -13.43
CA TRP A 102 -1.00 -1.19 -14.26
C TRP A 102 -0.13 -0.43 -15.26
N VAL A 103 -0.65 0.61 -15.90
CA VAL A 103 0.12 1.50 -16.77
C VAL A 103 1.23 2.20 -15.98
N GLY A 104 0.91 2.74 -14.80
CA GLY A 104 1.87 3.36 -13.89
C GLY A 104 2.96 2.40 -13.42
N PHE A 105 2.61 1.14 -13.19
CA PHE A 105 3.52 0.08 -12.78
C PHE A 105 4.45 -0.35 -13.92
N LEU A 106 3.91 -0.68 -15.10
CA LEU A 106 4.68 -1.19 -16.25
C LEU A 106 5.54 -0.10 -16.90
N LYS A 107 4.96 1.07 -17.19
CA LYS A 107 5.65 2.18 -17.84
C LYS A 107 6.38 3.12 -16.86
N ARG A 108 6.33 2.85 -15.56
CA ARG A 108 6.90 3.67 -14.47
C ARG A 108 6.50 5.15 -14.53
N VAL A 109 5.30 5.43 -15.03
CA VAL A 109 4.79 6.80 -15.18
C VAL A 109 4.37 7.34 -13.81
N ARG A 110 5.08 8.35 -13.32
CA ARG A 110 4.91 8.91 -11.96
C ARG A 110 3.58 9.64 -11.78
N TRP A 111 3.03 10.23 -12.85
CA TRP A 111 1.76 10.94 -12.83
C TRP A 111 0.56 9.99 -12.58
N CYS A 112 0.53 8.83 -13.23
CA CYS A 112 -0.51 7.81 -13.01
C CYS A 112 -0.52 7.33 -11.55
N LEU A 113 0.65 7.03 -10.98
CA LEU A 113 0.77 6.63 -9.57
C LEU A 113 0.31 7.73 -8.60
N THR A 114 0.51 9.00 -8.96
CA THR A 114 0.08 10.14 -8.12
C THR A 114 -1.45 10.25 -8.08
N ILE A 115 -2.10 10.06 -9.23
CA ILE A 115 -3.57 10.05 -9.32
C ILE A 115 -4.15 8.90 -8.47
N VAL A 116 -3.56 7.70 -8.56
CA VAL A 116 -4.01 6.54 -7.78
C VAL A 116 -3.81 6.78 -6.27
N VAL A 117 -2.67 7.34 -5.85
CA VAL A 117 -2.44 7.70 -4.44
C VAL A 117 -3.45 8.73 -3.94
N GLY A 118 -3.77 9.73 -4.75
CA GLY A 118 -4.78 10.74 -4.40
C GLY A 118 -6.18 10.13 -4.23
N PHE A 119 -6.57 9.26 -5.15
CA PHE A 119 -7.84 8.52 -5.05
C PHE A 119 -7.91 7.65 -3.79
N LEU A 120 -6.87 6.85 -3.51
CA LEU A 120 -6.79 6.00 -2.31
C LEU A 120 -6.83 6.83 -1.02
N ALA A 121 -6.23 8.03 -1.01
CA ALA A 121 -6.29 8.91 0.15
C ALA A 121 -7.73 9.37 0.44
N VAL A 122 -8.51 9.70 -0.60
CA VAL A 122 -9.93 10.06 -0.46
C VAL A 122 -10.75 8.85 0.03
N VAL A 123 -10.52 7.66 -0.53
CA VAL A 123 -11.21 6.43 -0.08
C VAL A 123 -10.92 6.15 1.40
N LEU A 124 -9.67 6.30 1.84
CA LEU A 124 -9.30 6.12 3.25
C LEU A 124 -10.00 7.13 4.17
N THR A 125 -10.11 8.40 3.78
CA THR A 125 -10.82 9.40 4.63
C THR A 125 -12.31 9.08 4.74
N LEU A 126 -12.95 8.66 3.65
CA LEU A 126 -14.33 8.15 3.68
C LEU A 126 -14.45 6.92 4.59
N GLN A 127 -13.48 5.99 4.55
CA GLN A 127 -13.48 4.80 5.40
C GLN A 127 -13.33 5.15 6.89
N PHE A 128 -12.52 6.16 7.22
CA PHE A 128 -12.41 6.67 8.60
C PHE A 128 -13.73 7.26 9.10
N ILE A 129 -14.44 8.02 8.27
CA ILE A 129 -15.77 8.54 8.61
C ILE A 129 -16.75 7.37 8.85
N GLY A 130 -16.71 6.34 8.00
CA GLY A 130 -17.52 5.13 8.17
C GLY A 130 -17.18 4.38 9.47
N LEU A 131 -15.90 4.28 9.83
CA LEU A 131 -15.45 3.68 11.10
C LEU A 131 -15.99 4.45 12.30
N LEU A 132 -15.93 5.79 12.29
CA LEU A 132 -16.51 6.62 13.35
C LEU A 132 -18.02 6.39 13.48
N GLY A 133 -18.74 6.27 12.36
CA GLY A 133 -20.16 5.91 12.35
C GLY A 133 -20.45 4.54 12.96
N ALA A 134 -19.67 3.51 12.59
CA ALA A 134 -19.81 2.15 13.11
C ALA A 134 -19.52 2.05 14.62
N LEU A 135 -18.51 2.79 15.10
CA LEU A 135 -18.20 2.89 16.53
C LEU A 135 -19.32 3.58 17.31
N LEU A 136 -19.92 4.63 16.75
CA LEU A 136 -21.04 5.34 17.36
C LEU A 136 -22.28 4.44 17.51
N GLN A 137 -22.51 3.54 16.56
CA GLN A 137 -23.59 2.55 16.60
C GLN A 137 -23.28 1.32 17.48
N LEU A 138 -22.14 1.27 18.17
CA LEU A 138 -21.69 0.16 19.04
C LEU A 138 -21.71 -1.23 18.35
N ASN A 139 -21.65 -1.26 17.01
CA ASN A 139 -21.66 -2.50 16.25
C ASN A 139 -20.23 -3.00 16.04
N ILE A 140 -19.74 -3.78 17.00
CA ILE A 140 -18.36 -4.31 17.03
C ILE A 140 -18.04 -5.11 15.77
N ALA A 141 -18.97 -5.93 15.28
CA ALA A 141 -18.77 -6.73 14.08
C ALA A 141 -18.55 -5.84 12.83
N SER A 142 -19.35 -4.78 12.70
CA SER A 142 -19.19 -3.80 11.61
C SER A 142 -17.85 -3.05 11.71
N ALA A 143 -17.48 -2.61 12.91
CA ALA A 143 -16.19 -1.94 13.14
C ALA A 143 -15.00 -2.84 12.78
N CYS A 144 -15.04 -4.13 13.13
CA CYS A 144 -13.99 -5.10 12.77
C CYS A 144 -13.85 -5.25 11.24
N MET A 145 -14.97 -5.40 10.52
CA MET A 145 -14.94 -5.49 9.05
C MET A 145 -14.35 -4.22 8.42
N VAL A 146 -14.75 -3.05 8.91
CA VAL A 146 -14.21 -1.76 8.44
C VAL A 146 -12.72 -1.63 8.72
N LEU A 147 -12.23 -2.12 9.87
CA LEU A 147 -10.79 -2.12 10.20
C LEU A 147 -9.98 -3.02 9.27
N ILE A 148 -10.51 -4.19 8.90
CA ILE A 148 -9.85 -5.08 7.93
C ILE A 148 -9.73 -4.38 6.57
N VAL A 149 -10.82 -3.78 6.09
CA VAL A 149 -10.84 -3.03 4.82
C VAL A 149 -9.86 -1.84 4.88
N LEU A 150 -9.81 -1.13 6.01
CA LEU A 150 -8.87 -0.03 6.23
C LEU A 150 -7.42 -0.52 6.17
N ALA A 151 -7.10 -1.67 6.78
CA ALA A 151 -5.77 -2.25 6.76
C ALA A 151 -5.33 -2.65 5.35
N VAL A 152 -6.23 -3.26 4.55
CA VAL A 152 -5.97 -3.62 3.15
C VAL A 152 -5.73 -2.37 2.31
N ASN A 153 -6.60 -1.35 2.42
CA ASN A 153 -6.45 -0.09 1.68
C ASN A 153 -5.19 0.68 2.09
N GLY A 154 -4.83 0.63 3.38
CA GLY A 154 -3.58 1.20 3.90
C GLY A 154 -2.36 0.49 3.32
N TYR A 155 -2.38 -0.83 3.23
CA TYR A 155 -1.32 -1.61 2.58
C TYR A 155 -1.17 -1.24 1.10
N VAL A 156 -2.27 -1.19 0.35
CA VAL A 156 -2.29 -0.77 -1.06
C VAL A 156 -1.69 0.64 -1.24
N LEU A 157 -2.03 1.58 -0.36
CA LEU A 157 -1.47 2.93 -0.36
C LEU A 157 0.05 2.92 -0.10
N LEU A 158 0.50 2.22 0.94
CA LEU A 158 1.91 2.17 1.33
C LEU A 158 2.79 1.59 0.21
N VAL A 159 2.37 0.47 -0.37
CA VAL A 159 3.08 -0.14 -1.50
C VAL A 159 3.10 0.79 -2.71
N THR A 160 2.00 1.48 -3.01
CA THR A 160 1.94 2.44 -4.13
C THR A 160 2.86 3.65 -3.90
N LEU A 161 2.95 4.15 -2.66
CA LEU A 161 3.88 5.22 -2.28
C LEU A 161 5.34 4.77 -2.40
N GLN A 162 5.67 3.57 -1.94
CA GLN A 162 7.02 3.03 -2.06
C GLN A 162 7.39 2.73 -3.50
N LEU A 163 6.46 2.25 -4.32
CA LEU A 163 6.66 2.07 -5.76
C LEU A 163 6.92 3.43 -6.43
N ARG A 164 6.16 4.47 -6.08
CA ARG A 164 6.40 5.84 -6.57
C ARG A 164 7.78 6.35 -6.17
N LYS A 165 8.20 6.11 -4.92
CA LYS A 165 9.55 6.45 -4.43
C LYS A 165 10.64 5.66 -5.17
N ALA A 166 10.47 4.35 -5.38
CA ALA A 166 11.41 3.55 -6.15
C ALA A 166 11.53 4.02 -7.60
N ASN A 167 10.41 4.36 -8.24
CA ASN A 167 10.41 4.95 -9.58
C ASN A 167 11.05 6.35 -9.62
N SER A 168 11.05 7.09 -8.50
CA SER A 168 11.73 8.38 -8.41
C SER A 168 13.24 8.29 -8.43
N ILE A 169 13.80 7.26 -7.80
CA ILE A 169 15.24 7.04 -7.72
C ILE A 169 15.76 6.53 -9.06
N VAL A 170 15.02 5.62 -9.70
CA VAL A 170 15.42 5.01 -10.99
C VAL A 170 15.35 5.99 -12.17
N THR A 171 14.51 7.02 -12.10
CA THR A 171 14.45 8.08 -13.12
C THR A 171 15.54 9.16 -12.95
N VAL A 172 16.45 8.98 -11.99
CA VAL A 172 17.73 9.68 -11.95
C VAL A 172 18.87 8.74 -12.42
N PRO A 173 18.98 8.39 -13.72
CA PRO A 173 20.20 7.79 -14.23
C PRO A 173 21.05 8.84 -14.96
N GLN A 174 22.28 9.03 -14.49
CA GLN A 174 23.46 9.20 -15.34
C GLN A 174 23.65 10.46 -16.20
N GLU A 175 22.85 11.52 -16.08
CA GLU A 175 23.17 12.83 -16.70
C GLU A 175 24.32 13.57 -15.97
N ALA A 176 24.66 13.17 -14.74
CA ALA A 176 25.71 13.81 -13.93
C ALA A 176 27.12 13.21 -14.09
N PHE A 177 27.34 12.28 -15.03
CA PHE A 177 28.67 11.69 -15.27
C PHE A 177 29.20 11.92 -16.69
N LYS A 178 28.56 12.83 -17.44
CA LYS A 178 29.06 13.35 -18.71
C LYS A 178 28.99 14.88 -18.70
N ALA A 179 29.80 15.50 -17.85
CA ALA A 179 30.20 16.90 -17.97
C ALA A 179 31.69 16.99 -17.67
#